data_AF-A0A4Q2XL58-F1
#
_entry.id   AF-A0A4Q2XL58-F1
#
_cell.length_a   1.000
_cell.length_b   1.000
_cell.length_c   1.000
_cell.angle_alpha   90.00
_cell.angle_beta   90.00
_cell.angle_gamma   90.00
#
_symmetry.space_group_name_H-M   'P 1'
#
loop_
_entity.id
_entity.type
_entity.pdbx_description
1 polymer ?
#
loop_
_entity_poly.entity_id
_entity_poly.type
_entity_poly.pdbx_seq_one_letter_code
_entity_poly.pdbx_strand_id
1 'polypeptide(L)'
;MSDVTQEASSSLWKDAGHRLSRNRAAMVSLVVLFLIIASCVILPAIPGLIQNPDLQSLPDKNLGPSAAHWFGTDHLGRDILSR
;
A
#
# COMPACT_ATOMS: atom_id res chain seq x y z
N MET A 1 -26.16 -23.06 47.45
CA MET A 1 -25.80 -23.57 46.12
C MET A 1 -26.10 -22.46 45.13
N SER A 2 -25.18 -21.52 44.96
CA SER A 2 -25.38 -20.33 44.12
C SER A 2 -25.02 -20.68 42.69
N ASP A 3 -26.03 -20.71 41.82
CA ASP A 3 -25.86 -20.79 40.37
C ASP A 3 -25.06 -19.58 39.89
N VAL A 4 -23.78 -19.82 39.59
CA VAL A 4 -22.95 -18.88 38.85
C VAL A 4 -23.52 -18.85 37.44
N THR A 5 -24.27 -17.80 37.11
CA THR A 5 -24.70 -17.52 35.75
C THR A 5 -23.46 -17.36 34.89
N GLN A 6 -23.12 -18.43 34.17
CA GLN A 6 -22.11 -18.45 33.13
C GLN A 6 -22.63 -17.58 31.98
N GLU A 7 -22.48 -16.25 32.10
CA GLU A 7 -22.67 -15.35 30.98
C GLU A 7 -21.68 -15.79 29.92
N ALA A 8 -22.22 -16.35 28.83
CA ALA A 8 -21.44 -16.75 27.69
C ALA A 8 -20.58 -15.56 27.29
N SER A 9 -19.26 -15.69 27.48
CA SER A 9 -18.25 -14.79 26.93
C SER A 9 -18.36 -14.87 25.42
N SER A 10 -19.36 -14.20 24.85
CA SER A 10 -19.48 -14.01 23.42
C SER A 10 -18.26 -13.20 23.03
N SER A 11 -17.31 -13.90 22.42
CA SER A 11 -16.00 -13.40 22.01
C SER A 11 -16.03 -11.91 21.72
N LEU A 12 -15.34 -11.11 22.54
CA LEU A 12 -15.22 -9.66 22.37
C LEU A 12 -14.78 -9.28 20.95
N TRP A 13 -14.04 -10.17 20.28
CA TRP A 13 -13.64 -10.06 18.88
C TRP A 13 -14.81 -10.14 17.89
N LYS A 14 -15.80 -10.99 18.17
CA LYS A 14 -17.01 -11.12 17.35
C LYS A 14 -17.86 -9.86 17.44
N ASP A 15 -17.99 -9.31 18.64
CA ASP A 15 -18.72 -8.07 18.88
C ASP A 15 -18.00 -6.85 18.27
N ALA A 16 -16.68 -6.77 18.41
CA ALA A 16 -15.87 -5.74 17.77
C ALA A 16 -15.97 -5.82 16.24
N GLY A 17 -15.88 -7.02 15.65
CA GLY A 17 -16.02 -7.24 14.21
C GLY A 17 -17.39 -6.85 13.67
N HIS A 18 -18.47 -7.17 14.40
CA HIS A 18 -19.83 -6.80 14.01
C HIS A 18 -20.08 -5.27 14.09
N ARG A 19 -19.50 -4.59 15.09
CA ARG A 19 -19.57 -3.13 15.20
C ARG A 19 -18.78 -2.44 14.08
N LEU A 20 -17.64 -3.00 13.71
CA LEU A 20 -16.79 -2.48 12.63
C LEU A 20 -17.49 -2.58 11.26
N SER A 21 -18.09 -3.73 10.94
CA SER A 21 -18.75 -3.95 9.66
C SER A 21 -20.00 -3.09 9.44
N ARG A 22 -20.66 -2.69 10.53
CA ARG A 22 -21.86 -1.84 10.49
C ARG A 22 -21.53 -0.35 10.30
N ASN A 23 -20.28 0.06 10.51
CA ASN A 23 -19.82 1.43 10.28
C ASN A 23 -19.28 1.58 8.85
N ARG A 24 -20.06 2.24 7.98
CA ARG A 24 -19.67 2.50 6.57
C ARG A 24 -18.36 3.27 6.47
N ALA A 25 -18.11 4.25 7.33
CA ALA A 25 -16.86 5.01 7.31
C ALA A 25 -15.66 4.11 7.65
N ALA A 26 -15.81 3.24 8.64
CA ALA A 26 -14.75 2.29 9.01
C ALA A 26 -14.48 1.26 7.90
N MET A 27 -15.54 0.78 7.22
CA MET A 27 -15.41 -0.13 6.08
C MET A 27 -14.74 0.54 4.88
N VAL A 28 -15.03 1.81 4.60
CA VAL A 28 -14.32 2.57 3.55
C VAL A 28 -12.84 2.67 3.89
N SER A 29 -12.48 3.03 5.12
CA SER A 29 -11.08 3.08 5.55
C SER A 29 -10.38 1.72 5.43
N LEU A 30 -11.08 0.62 5.75
CA LEU A 30 -10.57 -0.74 5.61
C LEU A 30 -10.30 -1.10 4.14
N VAL A 31 -11.21 -0.72 3.23
CA VAL A 31 -11.02 -0.92 1.79
C VAL A 31 -9.82 -0.12 1.28
N VAL A 32 -9.70 1.16 1.66
CA VAL A 32 -8.55 1.99 1.26
C VAL A 32 -7.24 1.41 1.78
N LEU A 33 -7.20 0.98 3.04
CA LEU A 33 -6.03 0.33 3.63
C LEU A 33 -5.66 -0.95 2.86
N PHE A 34 -6.66 -1.77 2.53
CA PHE A 34 -6.46 -2.98 1.75
C PHE A 34 -5.88 -2.66 0.36
N LEU A 35 -6.37 -1.62 -0.33
CA LEU A 35 -5.84 -1.19 -1.62
C LEU A 35 -4.39 -0.73 -1.52
N ILE A 36 -4.02 -0.01 -0.46
CA ILE A 36 -2.62 0.41 -0.22
C ILE A 36 -1.73 -0.81 -0.06
N ILE A 37 -2.11 -1.77 0.80
CA ILE A 37 -1.34 -2.99 1.03
C ILE A 37 -1.24 -3.81 -0.26
N ALA A 38 -2.34 -3.96 -0.99
CA ALA A 38 -2.34 -4.64 -2.28
C ALA A 38 -1.41 -3.95 -3.28
N SER A 39 -1.40 -2.61 -3.31
CA SER A 39 -0.48 -1.85 -4.17
C SER A 39 0.98 -2.13 -3.81
N CYS A 40 1.33 -2.22 -2.53
CA CYS A 40 2.71 -2.55 -2.10
C CYS A 40 3.16 -3.95 -2.54
N VAL A 41 2.24 -4.90 -2.74
CA VAL A 41 2.58 -6.25 -3.22
C VAL A 41 2.56 -6.30 -4.75
N ILE A 42 1.58 -5.67 -5.38
CA ILE A 42 1.38 -5.71 -6.84
C ILE A 42 2.45 -4.89 -7.57
N LEU A 43 2.81 -3.70 -7.07
CA LEU A 43 3.82 -2.83 -7.68
C LEU A 43 5.19 -3.52 -7.89
N PRO A 44 5.79 -4.20 -6.88
CA PRO A 44 7.05 -4.92 -7.08
C PRO A 44 6.87 -6.26 -7.80
N ALA A 45 5.69 -6.87 -7.74
CA ALA A 45 5.44 -8.18 -8.36
C ALA A 45 5.26 -8.11 -9.88
N ILE A 46 4.89 -6.95 -10.44
CA ILE A 46 4.75 -6.77 -11.89
C ILE A 46 5.96 -6.00 -12.44
N PRO A 47 6.99 -6.70 -12.97
CA PRO A 47 8.11 -6.03 -13.63
C PRO A 47 7.62 -5.22 -14.82
N GLY A 48 7.71 -3.89 -14.72
CA GLY A 48 7.28 -2.93 -15.74
C GLY A 48 6.25 -1.88 -15.28
N LEU A 49 5.60 -2.07 -14.12
CA LEU A 49 4.68 -1.05 -13.58
C LEU A 49 5.40 0.10 -12.86
N ILE A 50 6.55 -0.19 -12.24
CA ILE A 50 7.43 0.79 -11.61
C ILE A 50 8.86 0.52 -12.04
N GLN A 51 9.53 1.56 -12.53
CA GLN A 51 10.97 1.58 -12.75
C GLN A 51 11.64 1.36 -11.40
N ASN A 52 12.44 0.30 -11.27
CA ASN A 52 13.17 -0.01 -10.04
C ASN A 52 14.02 1.20 -9.62
N PRO A 53 13.81 1.77 -8.43
CA PRO A 53 14.54 2.96 -7.98
C PRO A 53 16.04 2.69 -7.76
N ASP A 54 16.42 1.42 -7.58
CA ASP A 54 17.82 0.97 -7.44
C ASP A 54 18.52 0.67 -8.78
N LEU A 55 17.79 0.63 -9.90
CA LEU A 55 18.43 0.44 -11.20
C LEU A 55 19.04 1.76 -11.67
N GLN A 56 20.33 1.91 -11.40
CA GLN A 56 21.15 2.98 -11.96
C GLN A 56 21.43 2.66 -13.42
N SER A 57 20.71 3.31 -14.33
CA SER A 57 20.96 3.22 -15.77
C SER A 57 22.02 4.23 -16.17
N LEU A 58 23.31 3.90 -16.00
CA LEU A 58 24.43 4.72 -16.49
C LEU A 58 24.35 5.13 -17.98
N PRO A 59 23.75 4.34 -18.90
CA PRO A 59 23.52 4.76 -20.28
C PRO A 59 22.56 5.96 -20.39
N ASP A 60 21.63 6.08 -19.45
CA ASP A 60 20.59 7.09 -19.42
C ASP A 60 20.99 8.30 -18.58
N LYS A 61 22.29 8.54 -18.35
CA LYS A 61 22.76 9.69 -17.58
C LYS A 61 22.56 11.01 -18.34
N ASN A 62 22.15 12.06 -17.63
CA ASN A 62 21.97 13.41 -18.17
C ASN A 62 21.09 13.47 -19.43
N LEU A 63 20.09 12.60 -19.53
CA LEU A 63 19.10 12.70 -20.59
C LEU A 63 18.21 13.91 -20.34
N GLY A 64 17.85 14.60 -21.42
CA GLY A 64 16.87 15.69 -21.37
C GLY A 64 15.44 15.18 -21.11
N PRO A 65 14.49 16.11 -20.94
CA PRO A 65 13.08 15.80 -20.78
C PRO A 65 12.54 14.87 -21.89
N SER A 66 11.84 13.81 -21.49
CA SER A 66 11.22 12.84 -22.38
C SER A 66 9.92 12.29 -21.79
N ALA A 67 9.16 11.54 -22.59
CA ALA A 67 7.93 10.90 -22.10
C ALA A 67 8.20 9.87 -20.97
N ALA A 68 9.41 9.30 -20.92
CA ALA A 68 9.86 8.40 -19.87
C ALA A 68 10.39 9.15 -18.63
N HIS A 69 10.99 10.33 -18.82
CA HIS A 69 11.54 11.17 -17.75
C HIS A 69 11.13 12.62 -17.96
N TRP A 70 10.05 13.06 -17.32
CA TRP A 70 9.46 14.37 -17.60
C TRP A 70 10.41 15.54 -17.38
N PHE A 71 11.35 15.40 -16.44
CA PHE A 71 12.39 16.39 -16.17
C PHE A 71 13.79 15.94 -16.58
N GLY A 72 13.90 14.77 -17.22
CA GLY A 72 15.18 14.14 -17.55
C GLY A 72 15.77 13.36 -16.38
N THR A 73 17.03 12.96 -16.53
CA THR A 73 17.73 12.10 -15.58
C THR A 73 18.98 12.78 -14.99
N ASP A 74 19.38 12.35 -13.79
CA ASP A 74 20.57 12.83 -13.12
C ASP A 74 21.87 12.21 -13.67
N HIS A 75 23.00 12.57 -13.05
CA HIS A 75 24.33 12.06 -13.38
C HIS A 75 24.52 10.55 -13.14
N LEU A 76 23.59 9.92 -12.42
CA LEU A 76 23.54 8.48 -12.16
C LEU A 76 22.47 7.78 -13.02
N GLY A 77 21.78 8.52 -13.90
CA GLY A 77 20.72 8.00 -14.76
C GLY A 77 19.37 7.80 -14.07
N ARG A 78 19.16 8.40 -12.89
CA ARG A 78 17.89 8.33 -12.16
C ARG A 78 16.98 9.49 -12.54
N ASP A 79 15.67 9.28 -12.52
CA ASP A 79 14.71 10.35 -12.81
C ASP A 79 14.81 11.47 -11.77
N ILE A 80 14.91 12.73 -12.21
CA ILE A 80 14.97 13.91 -11.33
C ILE A 80 13.75 13.99 -10.40
N LEU A 81 12.59 13.51 -10.84
CA LEU A 81 11.37 13.48 -10.01
C LEU A 81 11.40 12.45 -8.88
N SER A 82 12.26 11.45 -8.97
CA SER A 82 12.32 10.33 -8.02
C SER A 82 13.30 10.54 -6.86
N ARG A 83 13.82 11.77 -6.70
CA ARG A 83 14.77 12.12 -5.64
C ARG A 83 14.11 12.27 -4.26
#